data_AF-A0A9D6U8Y3-F1
#
_entry.id   AF-A0A9D6U8Y3-F1
#
_cell.length_a   1.000
_cell.length_b   1.000
_cell.length_c   1.000
_cell.angle_alpha   90.00
_cell.angle_beta   90.00
_cell.angle_gamma   90.00
#
_symmetry.space_group_name_H-M   'P 1'
#
loop_
_entity.id
_entity.type
_entity.pdbx_description
1 polymer ?
#
loop_
_entity_poly.entity_id
_entity_poly.type
_entity_poly.pdbx_seq_one_letter_code
_entity_poly.pdbx_strand_id
1 'polypeptide(L)' 'RSAAFQELKTSLLKLMKNPMEKATMEEFDFMSWVESKIQNKTFAEVVKEKAQLSIIN' A
#
# COMPACT_ATOMS: atom_id res chain seq x y z
N ARG A 1 -2.06 3.44 17.34
CA ARG A 1 -1.31 2.61 16.37
C ARG A 1 -1.65 2.97 14.92
N SER A 2 -2.90 3.28 14.55
CA SER A 2 -3.24 3.68 13.17
C SER A 2 -2.56 4.97 12.69
N ALA A 3 -2.36 5.97 13.57
CA ALA A 3 -1.72 7.25 13.21
C ALA A 3 -0.31 7.07 12.60
N ALA A 4 0.55 6.25 13.21
CA ALA A 4 1.89 5.97 12.67
C ALA A 4 1.85 5.29 11.29
N PHE A 5 0.86 4.41 11.05
CA PHE A 5 0.68 3.80 9.73
C PHE A 5 0.10 4.77 8.70
N GLN A 6 -0.72 5.74 9.10
CA GLN A 6 -1.19 6.81 8.21
C GLN A 6 -0.05 7.76 7.82
N GLU A 7 0.82 8.11 8.77
CA GLU A 7 2.05 8.85 8.49
C GLU A 7 2.96 8.06 7.54
N LEU A 8 3.17 6.77 7.81
CA LEU A 8 3.95 5.90 6.92
C LEU A 8 3.36 5.83 5.51
N LYS A 9 2.04 5.66 5.38
CA LYS A 9 1.35 5.68 4.07
C LYS A 9 1.62 7.00 3.33
N THR A 10 1.58 8.12 4.04
CA THR A 10 1.87 9.44 3.46
C THR A 10 3.31 9.55 2.99
N SER A 11 4.27 9.01 3.76
CA SER A 11 5.68 8.97 3.37
C SER A 11 5.93 8.07 2.17
N LEU A 12 5.35 6.87 2.13
CA LEU A 12 5.46 5.95 0.98
C LEU A 12 4.90 6.59 -0.30
N LEU A 13 3.75 7.29 -0.21
CA LEU A 13 3.18 8.03 -1.34
C LEU A 13 4.09 9.16 -1.85
N LYS A 14 4.93 9.76 -0.99
CA LYS A 14 5.93 10.76 -1.43
C LYS A 14 7.10 10.09 -2.15
N LEU A 15 7.60 8.97 -1.62
CA LEU A 15 8.71 8.23 -2.22
C LEU A 15 8.35 7.70 -3.61
N MET A 16 7.13 7.16 -3.78
CA MET A 16 6.66 6.64 -5.07
C MET A 16 6.54 7.70 -6.18
N LYS A 17 6.58 9.00 -5.86
CA LYS A 17 6.61 10.08 -6.85
C LYS A 17 7.99 10.24 -7.49
N ASN A 18 9.05 9.77 -6.84
CA ASN A 18 10.40 9.76 -7.39
C ASN A 18 10.57 8.49 -8.26
N PRO A 19 10.78 8.60 -9.58
CA PRO A 19 10.91 7.43 -10.47
C PRO A 19 12.01 6.45 -10.06
N MET A 20 13.11 6.95 -9.48
CA MET A 20 14.23 6.11 -9.03
C MET A 20 13.84 5.27 -7.80
N GLU A 21 13.13 5.87 -6.86
CA GLU A 21 12.64 5.18 -5.65
C GLU A 21 11.43 4.31 -5.94
N LYS A 22 10.62 4.67 -6.95
CA LYS A 22 9.50 3.85 -7.39
C LYS A 22 9.99 2.49 -7.88
N ALA A 23 11.04 2.45 -8.70
CA ALA A 23 11.59 1.21 -9.24
C ALA A 23 12.05 0.23 -8.15
N THR A 24 12.64 0.74 -7.06
CA THR A 24 13.06 -0.12 -5.93
C THR A 24 11.88 -0.62 -5.10
N MET A 25 10.70 -0.02 -5.24
CA MET A 25 9.48 -0.40 -4.54
C MET A 25 8.58 -1.34 -5.34
N GLU A 26 8.99 -1.79 -6.54
CA GLU A 26 8.18 -2.70 -7.37
C GLU A 26 8.20 -4.15 -6.90
N GLU A 27 9.19 -4.54 -6.09
CA GLU A 27 9.33 -5.92 -5.60
C GLU A 27 8.26 -6.32 -4.57
N PHE A 28 7.65 -5.34 -3.91
CA PHE A 28 6.65 -5.60 -2.87
C PHE A 28 5.57 -4.51 -2.83
N ASP A 29 4.31 -4.91 -2.68
CA ASP A 29 3.20 -3.98 -2.56
C ASP A 29 3.13 -3.37 -1.14
N PHE A 30 4.06 -2.45 -0.87
CA PHE A 30 4.14 -1.70 0.39
C PHE A 30 2.84 -0.93 0.70
N MET A 31 2.11 -0.52 -0.34
CA MET A 31 0.85 0.19 -0.19
C MET A 31 -0.26 -0.71 0.35
N SER A 32 -0.44 -1.90 -0.23
CA SER A 32 -1.40 -2.87 0.30
C SER A 32 -1.02 -3.37 1.70
N TRP A 33 0.28 -3.49 1.98
CA TRP A 33 0.77 -3.88 3.31
C TRP A 33 0.47 -2.84 4.38
N VAL A 34 0.76 -1.56 4.15
CA VAL A 34 0.47 -0.50 5.14
C VAL A 34 -1.03 -0.32 5.33
N GLU A 35 -1.83 -0.48 4.28
CA GLU A 35 -3.30 -0.44 4.34
C GLU A 35 -3.87 -1.59 5.17
N SER A 36 -3.30 -2.78 5.07
CA SER A 36 -3.62 -3.91 5.93
C SER A 36 -3.48 -3.55 7.41
N LYS A 37 -2.42 -2.82 7.78
CA LYS A 37 -2.20 -2.38 9.17
C LYS A 37 -3.17 -1.29 9.61
N ILE A 38 -3.54 -0.38 8.71
CA ILE A 38 -4.52 0.68 8.98
C ILE A 38 -5.93 0.11 9.18
N GLN A 39 -6.32 -0.84 8.33
CA GLN A 39 -7.66 -1.42 8.30
C GLN A 39 -7.86 -2.58 9.29
N ASN A 40 -6.78 -3.03 9.95
CA ASN A 40 -6.78 -4.24 10.77
C ASN A 40 -7.24 -5.48 9.98
N LYS A 41 -6.78 -5.60 8.74
CA LYS A 41 -6.98 -6.75 7.85
C LYS A 41 -5.64 -7.44 7.58
N THR A 42 -5.70 -8.69 7.15
CA THR A 42 -4.54 -9.36 6.58
C THR A 42 -4.14 -8.68 5.26
N PHE A 43 -2.87 -8.78 4.91
CA PHE A 43 -2.36 -8.30 3.62
C PHE A 43 -3.06 -8.99 2.45
N ALA A 44 -3.30 -10.30 2.55
CA ALA A 44 -3.97 -11.09 1.52
C ALA A 44 -5.41 -10.62 1.25
N GLU A 45 -6.16 -10.24 2.30
CA GLU A 45 -7.50 -9.67 2.13
C GLU A 45 -7.47 -8.36 1.35
N VAL A 46 -6.55 -7.44 1.69
CA VAL A 46 -6.42 -6.15 0.97
C VAL A 46 -6.01 -6.35 -0.49
N VAL A 47 -5.05 -7.26 -0.76
CA VAL A 47 -4.63 -7.58 -2.15
C VAL A 47 -5.79 -8.17 -2.94
N LYS A 48 -6.56 -9.09 -2.33
CA LYS A 48 -7.74 -9.70 -2.97
C LYS A 48 -8.82 -8.64 -3.28
N GLU A 49 -9.11 -7.75 -2.34
CA GLU A 49 -10.07 -6.66 -2.54
C GLU A 49 -9.66 -5.73 -3.69
N LYS A 50 -8.38 -5.35 -3.77
CA LYS A 50 -7.87 -4.52 -4.87
C LYS A 50 -7.96 -5.23 -6.22
N ALA A 51 -7.57 -6.50 -6.28
CA ALA A 51 -7.69 -7.29 -7.51
C ALA A 51 -9.15 -7.39 -8.01
N GLN A 52 -10.11 -7.50 -7.09
CA GLN A 52 -11.54 -7.50 -7.43
C GLN A 52 -12.00 -6.14 -7.99
N LEU A 53 -11.57 -5.02 -7.38
CA LEU A 53 -11.90 -3.68 -7.87
C LEU A 53 -11.30 -3.38 -9.24
N SER A 54 -10.08 -3.87 -9.52
CA SER A 54 -9.41 -3.71 -10.82
C SER A 54 -10.08 -4.46 -11.96
N ILE A 55 -10.92 -5.47 -11.67
CA ILE A 55 -11.66 -6.23 -12.69
C ILE A 55 -13.00 -5.55 -13.03
N ILE A 56 -13.50 -4.69 -12.15
CA ILE A 56 -14.82 -4.06 -12.26
C ILE A 56 -14.76 -2.69 -12.98
N ASN A 57 -13.56 -2.09 -13.12
CA ASN A 57 -13.34 -0.78 -13.74
C ASN A 57 -12.75 -0.86 -15.15
#